data_AF-A0A501Y1Z4-F1
#
_entry.id   AF-A0A501Y1Z4-F1
#
_cell.length_a   1.000
_cell.length_b   1.000
_cell.length_c   1.000
_cell.angle_alpha   90.00
_cell.angle_beta   90.00
_cell.angle_gamma   90.00
#
_symmetry.space_group_name_H-M   'P 1'
#
loop_
_entity.id
_entity.type
_entity.pdbx_description
1 polymer ?
#
loop_
_entity_poly.entity_id
_entity_poly.type
_entity_poly.pdbx_seq_one_letter_code
_entity_poly.pdbx_strand_id
1 'polypeptide(L)'
;MKNIMVVILWLIGVSAATPVFADKASPEQLARLYLDFMAQTSRQSETLWPGFRLDDKVHLFSYAGSVWLRQPGGEIIKDNSVLESVNLHSGLSVNFGFPQYQGLAGVLIQLESPTIQFDSTTKTADLPFVIWAGNSVHEAFHFYAQSEWRVLEDARRYEGEVYPLNFDARYYRLQLFNSLMSALKQPEQQALYLGHAAYWLQAWRQTAPNEDKVSYVSDLVEGSAKYVELIAGARFLSQNQTYLGYQQILLQYVQDYYQQQQMLGGWTAEAENIGALAGILLDSTQDGYVWKESVMSGMLPVDLLLGRIKPITPPVGQNSAQKKRLQDMLAYYPSTDQKLAQLLRDVQDPKVPLLVMPSVSDSSSFMDVGEVRSGFYVVPYQEEMTQAYLGMSVQFSNLNVSGSPLLDVPLQNYCEGIEAATLLPLGFTFQREGQYLVFNEPEIHGTIRVSASVVEGRTLYCAMN
;
A
#
# COMPACT_ATOMS: atom_id res chain seq x y z
N MET A 1 -29.10 18.49 -78.52
CA MET A 1 -28.21 19.60 -78.10
C MET A 1 -27.62 19.24 -76.74
N LYS A 2 -26.28 19.14 -76.67
CA LYS A 2 -25.33 19.34 -75.54
C LYS A 2 -25.75 18.81 -74.14
N ASN A 3 -24.97 18.07 -73.34
CA ASN A 3 -23.64 17.48 -73.35
C ASN A 3 -23.58 16.52 -72.13
N ILE A 4 -22.97 15.34 -72.31
CA ILE A 4 -22.01 14.62 -71.40
C ILE A 4 -22.43 14.48 -69.92
N MET A 5 -22.98 13.35 -69.47
CA MET A 5 -22.33 12.11 -68.95
C MET A 5 -21.48 12.29 -67.68
N VAL A 6 -21.87 11.62 -66.59
CA VAL A 6 -21.09 10.59 -65.85
C VAL A 6 -21.87 10.19 -64.60
N VAL A 7 -22.14 8.88 -64.48
CA VAL A 7 -22.54 8.18 -63.26
C VAL A 7 -21.27 7.60 -62.64
N ILE A 8 -21.00 7.92 -61.37
CA ILE A 8 -20.01 7.23 -60.54
C ILE A 8 -20.69 6.95 -59.19
N LEU A 9 -21.02 5.67 -58.94
CA LEU A 9 -20.91 5.11 -57.60
C LEU A 9 -19.42 4.92 -57.33
N TRP A 10 -18.93 5.20 -56.12
CA TRP A 10 -17.98 4.38 -55.34
C TRP A 10 -17.71 5.09 -54.00
N LEU A 11 -18.04 4.38 -52.92
CA LEU A 11 -17.49 4.42 -51.56
C LEU A 11 -16.71 5.68 -51.15
N ILE A 12 -17.36 6.54 -50.35
CA ILE A 12 -16.64 7.47 -49.48
C ILE A 12 -15.99 6.63 -48.40
N GLY A 13 -14.68 6.44 -48.53
CA GLY A 13 -13.81 6.04 -47.44
C GLY A 13 -13.88 7.09 -46.34
N VAL A 14 -14.70 6.81 -45.33
CA VAL A 14 -14.38 7.30 -43.99
C VAL A 14 -13.23 6.42 -43.56
N SER A 15 -12.01 6.98 -43.61
CA SER A 15 -10.91 6.47 -42.81
C SER A 15 -11.46 6.38 -41.39
N ALA A 16 -11.83 5.18 -40.96
CA ALA A 16 -12.04 4.91 -39.56
C ALA A 16 -10.75 5.39 -38.90
N ALA A 17 -10.87 6.42 -38.05
CA ALA A 17 -9.83 6.67 -37.08
C ALA A 17 -9.67 5.34 -36.35
N THR A 18 -8.61 4.61 -36.66
CA THR A 18 -8.21 3.45 -35.88
C THR A 18 -8.12 3.97 -34.46
N PRO A 19 -8.97 3.50 -33.53
CA PRO A 19 -8.91 3.99 -32.18
C PRO A 19 -7.49 3.73 -31.67
N VAL A 20 -6.96 4.66 -30.87
CA VAL A 20 -5.64 4.63 -30.20
C VAL A 20 -5.50 3.42 -29.22
N PHE A 21 -6.40 2.44 -29.31
CA PHE A 21 -6.53 1.25 -28.49
C PHE A 21 -6.20 -0.06 -29.24
N ALA A 22 -5.68 -0.02 -30.47
CA ALA A 22 -5.45 -1.25 -31.27
C ALA A 22 -4.57 -2.31 -30.55
N ASP A 23 -3.71 -1.87 -29.62
CA ASP A 23 -2.79 -2.75 -28.91
C ASP A 23 -3.17 -3.00 -27.44
N LYS A 24 -4.22 -2.38 -26.90
CA LYS A 24 -4.62 -2.53 -25.48
C LYS A 24 -5.66 -3.64 -25.27
N ALA A 25 -5.57 -4.34 -24.13
CA ALA A 25 -6.60 -5.29 -23.73
C ALA A 25 -7.94 -4.58 -23.57
N SER A 26 -9.02 -5.18 -24.07
CA SER A 26 -10.35 -4.68 -23.77
C SER A 26 -10.67 -4.88 -22.28
N PRO A 27 -11.53 -4.03 -21.67
CA PRO A 27 -11.95 -4.21 -20.29
C PRO A 27 -12.51 -5.62 -20.01
N GLU A 28 -13.26 -6.18 -20.96
CA GLU A 28 -13.81 -7.53 -20.84
C GLU A 28 -12.73 -8.62 -20.91
N GLN A 29 -11.73 -8.46 -21.79
CA GLN A 29 -10.59 -9.39 -21.84
C GLN A 29 -9.84 -9.40 -20.51
N LEU A 30 -9.53 -8.21 -19.97
CA LEU A 30 -8.84 -8.09 -18.69
C LEU A 30 -9.69 -8.64 -17.53
N ALA A 31 -10.99 -8.36 -17.51
CA ALA A 31 -11.93 -8.91 -16.54
C ALA A 31 -11.92 -10.45 -16.57
N ARG A 32 -11.92 -11.06 -17.75
CA ARG A 32 -11.85 -12.52 -17.89
C ARG A 32 -10.56 -13.09 -17.32
N LEU A 33 -9.41 -12.53 -17.71
CA LEU A 33 -8.11 -12.95 -17.19
C LEU A 33 -8.09 -12.86 -15.65
N TYR A 34 -8.52 -11.73 -15.09
CA TYR A 34 -8.56 -11.48 -13.65
C TYR A 34 -9.50 -12.44 -12.91
N LEU A 35 -10.75 -12.59 -13.37
CA LEU A 35 -11.75 -13.43 -12.70
C LEU A 35 -11.40 -14.92 -12.81
N ASP A 36 -10.70 -15.35 -13.87
CA ASP A 36 -10.16 -16.70 -13.96
C ASP A 36 -8.98 -16.92 -13.01
N PHE A 37 -8.08 -15.94 -12.87
CA PHE A 37 -7.02 -15.97 -11.86
C PHE A 37 -7.61 -16.10 -10.46
N MET A 38 -8.52 -15.20 -10.08
CA MET A 38 -9.15 -15.20 -8.75
C MET A 38 -9.87 -16.51 -8.48
N ALA A 39 -10.70 -17.01 -9.42
CA ALA A 39 -11.42 -18.27 -9.21
C ALA A 39 -10.50 -19.50 -9.07
N GLN A 40 -9.29 -19.47 -9.64
CA GLN A 40 -8.32 -20.54 -9.48
C GLN A 40 -7.59 -20.44 -8.15
N THR A 41 -7.12 -19.25 -7.79
CA THR A 41 -6.44 -18.99 -6.52
C THR A 41 -7.37 -19.22 -5.33
N SER A 42 -8.63 -18.79 -5.42
CA SER A 42 -9.63 -18.95 -4.36
C SER A 42 -9.86 -20.39 -3.96
N ARG A 43 -9.84 -21.33 -4.93
CA ARG A 43 -9.95 -22.78 -4.67
C ARG A 43 -8.79 -23.34 -3.85
N GLN A 44 -7.68 -22.61 -3.75
CA GLN A 44 -6.49 -22.99 -2.99
C GLN A 44 -6.25 -22.06 -1.78
N SER A 45 -7.17 -21.14 -1.48
CA SER A 45 -6.98 -20.10 -0.46
C SER A 45 -6.62 -20.67 0.92
N GLU A 46 -7.29 -21.74 1.38
CA GLU A 46 -6.94 -22.38 2.66
C GLU A 46 -5.57 -23.05 2.67
N THR A 47 -5.04 -23.42 1.49
CA THR A 47 -3.67 -23.93 1.37
C THR A 47 -2.64 -22.80 1.44
N LEU A 48 -3.02 -21.56 1.08
CA LEU A 48 -2.17 -20.39 1.24
C LEU A 48 -2.03 -20.03 2.71
N TRP A 49 -3.15 -19.99 3.44
CA TRP A 49 -3.16 -19.67 4.86
C TRP A 49 -4.36 -20.34 5.59
N PRO A 50 -4.16 -20.91 6.79
CA PRO A 50 -5.26 -21.50 7.56
C PRO A 50 -6.40 -20.51 7.83
N GLY A 51 -7.63 -20.89 7.49
CA GLY A 51 -8.81 -20.05 7.68
C GLY A 51 -9.04 -18.97 6.61
N PHE A 52 -8.11 -18.79 5.66
CA PHE A 52 -8.31 -17.88 4.53
C PHE A 52 -9.20 -18.55 3.48
N ARG A 53 -10.47 -18.15 3.40
CA ARG A 53 -11.48 -18.76 2.52
C ARG A 53 -12.04 -17.76 1.52
N LEU A 54 -11.70 -17.98 0.25
CA LEU A 54 -12.20 -17.19 -0.88
C LEU A 54 -13.06 -17.99 -1.86
N ASP A 55 -13.14 -19.31 -1.72
CA ASP A 55 -13.82 -20.20 -2.67
C ASP A 55 -15.35 -20.06 -2.67
N ASP A 56 -15.92 -19.55 -1.58
CA ASP A 56 -17.34 -19.22 -1.41
C ASP A 56 -17.66 -17.73 -1.71
N LYS A 57 -16.68 -16.96 -2.17
CA LYS A 57 -16.81 -15.52 -2.44
C LYS A 57 -17.11 -15.23 -3.90
N VAL A 58 -17.77 -14.12 -4.16
CA VAL A 58 -17.97 -13.58 -5.52
C VAL A 58 -16.78 -12.69 -5.88
N HIS A 59 -16.23 -12.85 -7.08
CA HIS A 59 -15.13 -12.00 -7.56
C HIS A 59 -15.67 -10.98 -8.54
N LEU A 60 -15.25 -9.72 -8.41
CA LEU A 60 -15.73 -8.59 -9.21
C LEU A 60 -14.56 -7.81 -9.81
N PHE A 61 -14.76 -7.34 -11.04
CA PHE A 61 -13.89 -6.41 -11.74
C PHE A 61 -14.74 -5.24 -12.24
N SER A 62 -14.36 -4.02 -11.88
CA SER A 62 -15.04 -2.78 -12.29
C SER A 62 -14.11 -1.91 -13.14
N TYR A 63 -14.61 -1.43 -14.28
CA TYR A 63 -13.92 -0.45 -15.12
C TYR A 63 -14.92 0.46 -15.83
N ALA A 64 -14.73 1.78 -15.73
CA ALA A 64 -15.51 2.80 -16.43
C ALA A 64 -17.04 2.59 -16.33
N GLY A 65 -17.54 2.27 -15.13
CA GLY A 65 -18.98 2.05 -14.89
C GLY A 65 -19.53 0.74 -15.46
N SER A 66 -18.66 -0.22 -15.81
CA SER A 66 -19.03 -1.59 -16.15
C SER A 66 -18.47 -2.55 -15.11
N VAL A 67 -19.28 -3.52 -14.68
CA VAL A 67 -18.89 -4.55 -13.71
C VAL A 67 -19.04 -5.93 -14.34
N TRP A 68 -17.96 -6.71 -14.27
CA TRP A 68 -17.95 -8.14 -14.55
C TRP A 68 -17.75 -8.89 -13.26
N LEU A 69 -18.45 -10.01 -13.08
CA LEU A 69 -18.35 -10.80 -11.87
C LEU A 69 -18.44 -12.28 -12.14
N ARG A 70 -17.97 -13.06 -11.16
CA ARG A 70 -18.06 -14.51 -11.13
C ARG A 70 -18.44 -14.99 -9.73
N GLN A 71 -19.60 -15.63 -9.62
CA GLN A 71 -19.99 -16.34 -8.40
C GLN A 71 -19.22 -17.67 -8.26
N PRO A 72 -19.13 -18.24 -7.04
CA PRO A 72 -18.52 -19.56 -6.82
C PRO A 72 -18.99 -20.63 -7.81
N GLY A 73 -18.06 -21.20 -8.57
CA GLY A 73 -18.35 -22.22 -9.58
C GLY A 73 -19.15 -21.75 -10.80
N GLY A 74 -19.51 -20.47 -10.88
CA GLY A 74 -20.30 -19.89 -11.96
C GLY A 74 -19.47 -19.43 -13.17
N GLU A 75 -20.20 -19.02 -14.19
CA GLU A 75 -19.66 -18.34 -15.37
C GLU A 75 -19.41 -16.85 -15.10
N ILE A 76 -18.57 -16.23 -15.92
CA ILE A 76 -18.34 -14.79 -15.88
C ILE A 76 -19.52 -14.09 -16.55
N ILE A 77 -20.17 -13.18 -15.83
CA ILE A 77 -21.27 -12.36 -16.33
C ILE A 77 -20.97 -10.87 -16.18
N LYS A 78 -21.67 -10.04 -16.97
CA LYS A 78 -21.68 -8.59 -16.80
C LYS A 78 -22.97 -8.18 -16.08
N ASP A 79 -22.85 -7.53 -14.93
CA ASP A 79 -23.99 -7.06 -14.14
C ASP A 79 -23.66 -5.73 -13.45
N ASN A 80 -24.27 -4.66 -13.96
CA ASN A 80 -24.05 -3.30 -13.48
C ASN A 80 -24.95 -2.93 -12.29
N SER A 81 -25.86 -3.80 -11.83
CA SER A 81 -26.72 -3.51 -10.67
C SER A 81 -25.92 -3.29 -9.37
N VAL A 82 -24.68 -3.77 -9.34
CA VAL A 82 -23.78 -3.72 -8.17
C VAL A 82 -23.07 -2.36 -8.05
N LEU A 83 -23.18 -1.49 -9.07
CA LEU A 83 -22.42 -0.23 -9.17
C LEU A 83 -22.54 0.67 -7.94
N GLU A 84 -23.73 0.80 -7.34
CA GLU A 84 -23.91 1.62 -6.14
C GLU A 84 -23.12 1.09 -4.93
N SER A 85 -22.93 -0.22 -4.84
CA SER A 85 -22.15 -0.87 -3.78
C SER A 85 -20.65 -1.03 -4.10
N VAL A 86 -20.24 -0.73 -5.34
CA VAL A 86 -18.83 -0.86 -5.79
C VAL A 86 -18.20 0.45 -6.22
N ASN A 87 -18.89 1.58 -6.13
CA ASN A 87 -18.33 2.85 -6.59
C ASN A 87 -17.43 3.49 -5.53
N LEU A 88 -16.20 2.98 -5.42
CA LEU A 88 -15.16 3.52 -4.56
C LEU A 88 -14.63 4.81 -5.22
N HIS A 89 -15.04 5.97 -4.71
CA HIS A 89 -14.52 7.26 -5.16
C HIS A 89 -13.35 7.66 -4.26
N SER A 90 -12.18 7.11 -4.54
CA SER A 90 -10.95 7.43 -3.79
C SER A 90 -10.01 8.38 -4.56
N GLY A 91 -10.21 8.55 -5.87
CA GLY A 91 -9.26 9.22 -6.75
C GLY A 91 -7.99 8.42 -7.02
N LEU A 92 -7.94 7.14 -6.62
CA LEU A 92 -6.87 6.20 -6.93
C LEU A 92 -7.14 5.49 -8.26
N SER A 93 -6.08 5.25 -9.03
CA SER A 93 -6.17 4.53 -10.32
C SER A 93 -6.61 3.08 -10.18
N VAL A 94 -6.33 2.46 -9.03
CA VAL A 94 -6.73 1.10 -8.66
C VAL A 94 -7.33 1.14 -7.27
N ASN A 95 -8.48 0.48 -7.09
CA ASN A 95 -9.21 0.40 -5.85
C ASN A 95 -9.57 -1.05 -5.53
N PHE A 96 -9.56 -1.39 -4.25
CA PHE A 96 -9.97 -2.69 -3.74
C PHE A 96 -11.16 -2.53 -2.82
N GLY A 97 -12.09 -3.48 -2.87
CA GLY A 97 -13.29 -3.45 -2.04
C GLY A 97 -13.85 -4.82 -1.75
N PHE A 98 -14.71 -4.88 -0.73
CA PHE A 98 -15.31 -6.13 -0.24
C PHE A 98 -16.83 -6.04 -0.18
N PRO A 99 -17.50 -5.83 -1.35
CA PRO A 99 -18.94 -5.62 -1.41
C PRO A 99 -19.73 -6.91 -1.13
N GLN A 100 -21.04 -6.79 -0.98
CA GLN A 100 -21.97 -7.93 -0.98
C GLN A 100 -22.73 -7.97 -2.30
N TYR A 101 -22.84 -9.13 -2.93
CA TYR A 101 -23.66 -9.35 -4.12
C TYR A 101 -24.59 -10.54 -3.92
N GLN A 102 -25.90 -10.30 -3.95
CA GLN A 102 -26.93 -11.33 -3.71
C GLN A 102 -26.73 -12.11 -2.40
N GLY A 103 -26.24 -11.43 -1.35
CA GLY A 103 -25.95 -12.03 -0.05
C GLY A 103 -24.62 -12.79 0.03
N LEU A 104 -23.81 -12.79 -1.03
CA LEU A 104 -22.46 -13.33 -1.03
C LEU A 104 -21.42 -12.22 -0.84
N ALA A 105 -20.48 -12.45 0.06
CA ALA A 105 -19.34 -11.56 0.27
C ALA A 105 -18.39 -11.60 -0.94
N GLY A 106 -17.87 -10.43 -1.34
CA GLY A 106 -17.15 -10.23 -2.58
C GLY A 106 -15.72 -9.76 -2.44
N VAL A 107 -14.92 -9.94 -3.51
CA VAL A 107 -13.60 -9.35 -3.70
C VAL A 107 -13.63 -8.55 -4.98
N LEU A 108 -13.53 -7.22 -4.87
CA LEU A 108 -13.57 -6.27 -5.97
C LEU A 108 -12.18 -5.71 -6.23
N ILE A 109 -11.80 -5.67 -7.51
CA ILE A 109 -10.84 -4.70 -8.01
C ILE A 109 -11.55 -3.72 -8.95
N GLN A 110 -11.33 -2.43 -8.75
CA GLN A 110 -11.85 -1.35 -9.58
C GLN A 110 -10.70 -0.56 -10.18
N LEU A 111 -10.74 -0.37 -11.50
CA LEU A 111 -9.80 0.46 -12.23
C LEU A 111 -10.50 1.73 -12.70
N GLU A 112 -9.88 2.89 -12.48
CA GLU A 112 -10.38 4.15 -13.02
C GLU A 112 -10.09 4.26 -14.54
N SER A 113 -10.90 5.03 -15.25
CA SER A 113 -10.65 5.31 -16.68
C SER A 113 -9.67 6.47 -16.81
N PRO A 114 -8.70 6.45 -17.75
CA PRO A 114 -8.49 5.46 -18.81
C PRO A 114 -7.39 4.41 -18.50
N THR A 115 -7.18 4.03 -17.24
CA THR A 115 -6.04 3.19 -16.85
C THR A 115 -6.22 1.71 -17.19
N ILE A 116 -5.86 1.32 -18.41
CA ILE A 116 -5.56 -0.07 -18.78
C ILE A 116 -4.09 -0.16 -19.18
N GLN A 117 -3.29 -0.84 -18.36
CA GLN A 117 -1.86 -0.98 -18.55
C GLN A 117 -1.49 -2.21 -19.40
N PHE A 118 -2.45 -3.09 -19.68
CA PHE A 118 -2.25 -4.37 -20.36
C PHE A 118 -2.54 -4.32 -21.85
N ASP A 119 -1.74 -5.06 -22.61
CA ASP A 119 -1.86 -5.15 -24.06
C ASP A 119 -2.82 -6.29 -24.45
N SER A 120 -3.38 -6.24 -25.66
CA SER A 120 -4.38 -7.21 -26.15
C SER A 120 -3.85 -8.65 -26.26
N THR A 121 -2.53 -8.81 -26.20
CA THR A 121 -1.81 -10.09 -26.23
C THR A 121 -1.47 -10.63 -24.84
N THR A 122 -1.80 -9.89 -23.77
CA THR A 122 -1.54 -10.28 -22.38
C THR A 122 -2.22 -11.62 -22.07
N LYS A 123 -1.47 -12.51 -21.42
CA LYS A 123 -1.92 -13.83 -20.96
C LYS A 123 -1.95 -13.89 -19.44
N THR A 124 -2.75 -14.81 -18.90
CA THR A 124 -2.85 -15.02 -17.45
C THR A 124 -1.53 -15.43 -16.80
N ALA A 125 -0.59 -16.01 -17.56
CA ALA A 125 0.72 -16.42 -17.05
C ALA A 125 1.80 -15.32 -17.20
N ASP A 126 1.47 -14.17 -17.81
CA ASP A 126 2.44 -13.09 -17.97
C ASP A 126 2.74 -12.46 -16.61
N LEU A 127 4.03 -12.31 -16.29
CA LEU A 127 4.48 -11.85 -14.98
C LEU A 127 3.84 -10.52 -14.54
N PRO A 128 3.76 -9.45 -15.37
CA PRO A 128 3.10 -8.21 -14.97
C PRO A 128 1.62 -8.40 -14.60
N PHE A 129 0.92 -9.32 -15.29
CA PHE A 129 -0.47 -9.62 -14.99
C PHE A 129 -0.60 -10.39 -13.67
N VAL A 130 0.22 -11.42 -13.44
CA VAL A 130 0.18 -12.21 -12.20
C VAL A 130 0.49 -11.35 -10.98
N ILE A 131 1.46 -10.44 -11.08
CA ILE A 131 1.77 -9.48 -10.00
C ILE A 131 0.55 -8.60 -9.71
N TRP A 132 -0.01 -7.96 -10.74
CA TRP A 132 -1.16 -7.08 -10.57
C TRP A 132 -2.40 -7.80 -10.01
N ALA A 133 -2.72 -8.99 -10.51
CA ALA A 133 -3.85 -9.77 -10.02
C ALA A 133 -3.59 -10.32 -8.61
N GLY A 134 -2.33 -10.59 -8.26
CA GLY A 134 -1.90 -11.00 -6.92
C GLY A 134 -2.23 -9.98 -5.84
N ASN A 135 -2.20 -8.68 -6.14
CA ASN A 135 -2.58 -7.64 -5.18
C ASN A 135 -4.02 -7.81 -4.68
N SER A 136 -4.97 -8.29 -5.51
CA SER A 136 -6.33 -8.57 -5.02
C SER A 136 -6.36 -9.68 -3.97
N VAL A 137 -5.42 -10.63 -4.02
CA VAL A 137 -5.28 -11.71 -3.03
C VAL A 137 -4.63 -11.16 -1.75
N HIS A 138 -3.64 -10.27 -1.88
CA HIS A 138 -3.03 -9.51 -0.77
C HIS A 138 -4.10 -8.75 0.01
N GLU A 139 -4.89 -7.92 -0.67
CA GLU A 139 -5.96 -7.13 -0.04
C GLU A 139 -7.07 -8.01 0.54
N ALA A 140 -7.47 -9.07 -0.18
CA ALA A 140 -8.45 -10.02 0.35
C ALA A 140 -7.94 -10.75 1.60
N PHE A 141 -6.63 -10.96 1.75
CA PHE A 141 -6.06 -11.55 2.94
C PHE A 141 -6.13 -10.62 4.15
N HIS A 142 -5.88 -9.32 3.97
CA HIS A 142 -6.12 -8.33 5.02
C HIS A 142 -7.56 -8.40 5.53
N PHE A 143 -8.53 -8.45 4.62
CA PHE A 143 -9.95 -8.36 4.98
C PHE A 143 -10.57 -9.67 5.48
N TYR A 144 -10.27 -10.81 4.85
CA TYR A 144 -10.95 -12.09 5.15
C TYR A 144 -10.16 -13.03 6.06
N ALA A 145 -8.90 -12.73 6.38
CA ALA A 145 -8.11 -13.54 7.31
C ALA A 145 -7.60 -12.71 8.49
N GLN A 146 -6.90 -11.61 8.23
CA GLN A 146 -6.24 -10.84 9.29
C GLN A 146 -7.19 -10.03 10.16
N SER A 147 -8.38 -9.67 9.66
CA SER A 147 -9.43 -9.01 10.45
C SER A 147 -9.88 -9.82 11.67
N GLU A 148 -9.71 -11.14 11.64
CA GLU A 148 -10.05 -12.08 12.72
C GLU A 148 -8.86 -12.34 13.67
N TRP A 149 -7.69 -11.73 13.43
CA TRP A 149 -6.52 -11.94 14.28
C TRP A 149 -6.62 -11.09 15.53
N ARG A 150 -6.86 -11.74 16.67
CA ARG A 150 -7.00 -11.08 17.98
C ARG A 150 -5.84 -10.16 18.34
N VAL A 151 -4.63 -10.49 17.91
CA VAL A 151 -3.43 -9.65 18.15
C VAL A 151 -3.53 -8.27 17.49
N LEU A 152 -4.48 -8.08 16.56
CA LEU A 152 -4.70 -6.83 15.84
C LEU A 152 -5.89 -6.02 16.37
N GLU A 153 -6.71 -6.55 17.29
CA GLU A 153 -7.95 -5.87 17.75
C GLU A 153 -7.69 -4.50 18.37
N ASP A 154 -6.65 -4.36 19.20
CA ASP A 154 -6.27 -3.10 19.87
C ASP A 154 -4.99 -2.48 19.27
N ALA A 155 -4.49 -3.03 18.17
CA ALA A 155 -3.24 -2.60 17.59
C ALA A 155 -3.44 -1.33 16.76
N ARG A 156 -2.83 -0.22 17.18
CA ARG A 156 -2.74 0.98 16.34
C ARG A 156 -1.89 0.66 15.11
N ARG A 157 -2.50 0.81 13.94
CA ARG A 157 -1.80 0.76 12.65
C ARG A 157 -1.32 2.17 12.33
N TYR A 158 -0.06 2.25 11.92
CA TYR A 158 0.54 3.46 11.42
C TYR A 158 1.00 3.23 9.99
N GLU A 159 0.99 4.29 9.20
CA GLU A 159 1.39 4.25 7.80
C GLU A 159 2.61 5.15 7.55
N GLY A 160 3.46 4.73 6.62
CA GLY A 160 4.60 5.51 6.13
C GLY A 160 5.72 5.80 7.14
N GLU A 161 6.78 6.49 6.73
CA GLU A 161 8.09 6.37 7.41
C GLU A 161 8.11 6.85 8.88
N VAL A 162 8.84 6.13 9.74
CA VAL A 162 8.99 6.49 11.16
C VAL A 162 10.05 7.57 11.35
N TYR A 163 9.66 8.69 11.95
CA TYR A 163 10.55 9.77 12.35
C TYR A 163 11.30 9.45 13.66
N PRO A 164 12.59 9.82 13.82
CA PRO A 164 13.45 10.49 12.83
C PRO A 164 13.85 9.56 11.68
N LEU A 165 13.95 10.14 10.48
CA LEU A 165 14.30 9.35 9.29
C LEU A 165 15.74 8.85 9.41
N ASN A 166 15.94 7.54 9.29
CA ASN A 166 17.23 6.90 9.56
C ASN A 166 17.76 6.14 8.34
N PHE A 167 18.79 6.70 7.71
CA PHE A 167 19.44 6.09 6.55
C PHE A 167 20.05 4.72 6.87
N ASP A 168 20.73 4.58 8.02
CA ASP A 168 21.38 3.32 8.37
C ASP A 168 20.34 2.22 8.65
N ALA A 169 19.17 2.59 9.22
CA ALA A 169 18.06 1.66 9.39
C ALA A 169 17.57 1.09 8.05
N ARG A 170 17.35 1.94 7.04
CA ARG A 170 16.98 1.52 5.67
C ARG A 170 18.05 0.63 5.05
N TYR A 171 19.32 1.01 5.22
CA TYR A 171 20.43 0.21 4.73
C TYR A 171 20.44 -1.20 5.36
N TYR A 172 20.25 -1.31 6.68
CA TYR A 172 20.23 -2.60 7.36
C TYR A 172 19.03 -3.45 6.97
N ARG A 173 17.83 -2.87 6.83
CA ARG A 173 16.66 -3.61 6.31
C ARG A 173 16.88 -4.09 4.87
N LEU A 174 17.51 -3.30 4.01
CA LEU A 174 17.92 -3.73 2.68
C LEU A 174 18.92 -4.90 2.72
N GLN A 175 19.92 -4.85 3.62
CA GLN A 175 20.88 -5.95 3.74
C GLN A 175 20.26 -7.23 4.35
N LEU A 176 19.29 -7.08 5.26
CA LEU A 176 18.45 -8.18 5.75
C LEU A 176 17.70 -8.84 4.59
N PHE A 177 16.97 -8.06 3.79
CA PHE A 177 16.30 -8.56 2.58
C PHE A 177 17.28 -9.30 1.65
N ASN A 178 18.43 -8.70 1.34
CA ASN A 178 19.42 -9.30 0.43
C ASN A 178 19.97 -10.63 0.97
N SER A 179 20.12 -10.74 2.29
CA SER A 179 20.56 -11.96 2.95
C SER A 179 19.50 -13.06 2.90
N LEU A 180 18.22 -12.73 3.13
CA LEU A 180 17.10 -13.65 2.97
C LEU A 180 16.96 -14.14 1.52
N MET A 181 17.06 -13.22 0.56
CA MET A 181 17.05 -13.54 -0.87
C MET A 181 18.22 -14.47 -1.25
N SER A 182 19.41 -14.25 -0.68
CA SER A 182 20.57 -15.12 -0.92
C SER A 182 20.37 -16.51 -0.30
N ALA A 183 19.78 -16.58 0.90
CA ALA A 183 19.43 -17.84 1.56
C ALA A 183 18.41 -18.67 0.76
N LEU A 184 17.48 -17.99 0.07
CA LEU A 184 16.51 -18.63 -0.82
C LEU A 184 17.15 -19.12 -2.12
N LYS A 185 18.07 -18.34 -2.71
CA LYS A 185 18.75 -18.65 -3.98
C LYS A 185 19.82 -19.72 -3.89
N GLN A 186 20.46 -19.86 -2.72
CA GLN A 186 21.62 -20.74 -2.50
C GLN A 186 21.33 -21.67 -1.31
N PRO A 187 20.47 -22.70 -1.50
CA PRO A 187 20.06 -23.59 -0.43
C PRO A 187 21.25 -24.30 0.26
N GLU A 188 22.31 -24.60 -0.48
CA GLU A 188 23.54 -25.19 0.06
C GLU A 188 24.32 -24.27 1.02
N GLN A 189 24.11 -22.96 0.94
CA GLN A 189 24.69 -21.94 1.82
C GLN A 189 23.63 -21.26 2.70
N GLN A 190 22.42 -21.82 2.79
CA GLN A 190 21.29 -21.19 3.47
C GLN A 190 21.62 -20.81 4.91
N ALA A 191 22.25 -21.70 5.68
CA ALA A 191 22.61 -21.44 7.08
C ALA A 191 23.56 -20.23 7.25
N LEU A 192 24.51 -20.04 6.32
CA LEU A 192 25.42 -18.89 6.32
C LEU A 192 24.65 -17.58 6.10
N TYR A 193 23.80 -17.55 5.07
CA TYR A 193 23.03 -16.36 4.72
C TYR A 193 21.93 -16.02 5.74
N LEU A 194 21.31 -17.03 6.38
CA LEU A 194 20.45 -16.81 7.55
C LEU A 194 21.24 -16.22 8.72
N GLY A 195 22.50 -16.65 8.92
CA GLY A 195 23.41 -16.02 9.90
C GLY A 195 23.67 -14.54 9.60
N HIS A 196 23.89 -14.19 8.34
CA HIS A 196 24.02 -12.78 7.92
C HIS A 196 22.71 -12.00 8.11
N ALA A 197 21.57 -12.60 7.77
CA ALA A 197 20.25 -11.99 7.99
C ALA A 197 20.02 -11.70 9.49
N ALA A 198 20.33 -12.65 10.38
CA ALA A 198 20.23 -12.47 11.82
C ALA A 198 21.13 -11.32 12.33
N TYR A 199 22.33 -11.16 11.77
CA TYR A 199 23.20 -10.01 12.07
C TYR A 199 22.56 -8.68 11.67
N TRP A 200 22.00 -8.57 10.46
CA TRP A 200 21.38 -7.33 10.00
C TRP A 200 20.10 -6.97 10.75
N LEU A 201 19.28 -7.97 11.08
CA LEU A 201 18.11 -7.78 11.94
C LEU A 201 18.53 -7.20 13.30
N GLN A 202 19.57 -7.78 13.93
CA GLN A 202 20.09 -7.28 15.20
C GLN A 202 20.63 -5.85 15.07
N ALA A 203 21.40 -5.55 14.02
CA ALA A 203 21.97 -4.22 13.79
C ALA A 203 20.89 -3.14 13.58
N TRP A 204 19.84 -3.46 12.83
CA TRP A 204 18.69 -2.58 12.62
C TRP A 204 17.99 -2.26 13.93
N ARG A 205 17.60 -3.26 14.72
CA ARG A 205 16.91 -3.07 16.01
C ARG A 205 17.71 -2.24 17.01
N GLN A 206 19.03 -2.42 17.02
CA GLN A 206 19.92 -1.63 17.87
C GLN A 206 20.03 -0.16 17.42
N THR A 207 19.94 0.09 16.12
CA THR A 207 20.11 1.42 15.52
C THR A 207 18.82 2.23 15.52
N ALA A 208 17.66 1.56 15.39
CA ALA A 208 16.35 2.18 15.30
C ALA A 208 15.30 1.44 16.19
N PRO A 209 15.46 1.45 17.53
CA PRO A 209 14.57 0.72 18.43
C PRO A 209 13.12 1.24 18.41
N ASN A 210 12.91 2.54 18.17
CA ASN A 210 11.57 3.11 18.02
C ASN A 210 10.89 2.58 16.75
N GLU A 211 11.63 2.47 15.66
CA GLU A 211 11.12 1.90 14.41
C GLU A 211 10.76 0.43 14.59
N ASP A 212 11.60 -0.37 15.23
CA ASP A 212 11.31 -1.80 15.52
C ASP A 212 10.01 -1.96 16.33
N LYS A 213 9.79 -1.10 17.33
CA LYS A 213 8.55 -1.12 18.12
C LYS A 213 7.32 -0.73 17.29
N VAL A 214 7.44 0.34 16.49
CA VAL A 214 6.32 0.91 15.72
C VAL A 214 6.02 0.06 14.49
N SER A 215 7.03 -0.58 13.88
CA SER A 215 6.87 -1.39 12.67
C SER A 215 6.26 -2.75 12.92
N TYR A 216 6.22 -3.22 14.16
CA TYR A 216 5.70 -4.54 14.51
C TYR A 216 4.38 -4.89 13.80
N VAL A 217 3.38 -3.99 13.85
CA VAL A 217 2.06 -4.28 13.24
C VAL A 217 2.16 -4.32 11.71
N SER A 218 2.89 -3.39 11.09
CA SER A 218 3.08 -3.36 9.64
C SER A 218 3.90 -4.55 9.15
N ASP A 219 5.01 -4.89 9.82
CA ASP A 219 5.86 -6.05 9.53
C ASP A 219 5.07 -7.37 9.64
N LEU A 220 4.12 -7.45 10.58
CA LEU A 220 3.23 -8.60 10.74
C LEU A 220 2.19 -8.69 9.61
N VAL A 221 1.47 -7.58 9.38
CA VAL A 221 0.31 -7.48 8.48
C VAL A 221 0.75 -7.54 7.02
N GLU A 222 1.65 -6.66 6.60
CA GLU A 222 2.09 -6.54 5.21
C GLU A 222 3.01 -7.69 4.82
N GLY A 223 3.88 -8.11 5.75
CA GLY A 223 4.79 -9.22 5.53
C GLY A 223 4.07 -10.54 5.25
N SER A 224 2.99 -10.84 6.00
CA SER A 224 2.20 -12.06 5.79
C SER A 224 1.25 -11.95 4.60
N ALA A 225 0.70 -10.77 4.30
CA ALA A 225 -0.11 -10.55 3.10
C ALA A 225 0.72 -10.71 1.81
N LYS A 226 1.94 -10.14 1.78
CA LYS A 226 2.84 -10.31 0.64
C LYS A 226 3.30 -11.76 0.47
N TYR A 227 3.51 -12.49 1.56
CA TYR A 227 3.73 -13.95 1.47
C TYR A 227 2.57 -14.63 0.74
N VAL A 228 1.32 -14.35 1.12
CA VAL A 228 0.12 -14.94 0.49
C VAL A 228 0.03 -14.58 -1.00
N GLU A 229 0.30 -13.32 -1.36
CA GLU A 229 0.39 -12.86 -2.76
C GLU A 229 1.40 -13.68 -3.56
N LEU A 230 2.64 -13.79 -3.08
CA LEU A 230 3.71 -14.45 -3.82
C LEU A 230 3.47 -15.96 -3.95
N ILE A 231 2.99 -16.61 -2.89
CA ILE A 231 2.65 -18.04 -2.94
C ILE A 231 1.44 -18.30 -3.86
N ALA A 232 0.44 -17.42 -3.87
CA ALA A 232 -0.69 -17.51 -4.79
C ALA A 232 -0.23 -17.44 -6.26
N GLY A 233 0.60 -16.45 -6.60
CA GLY A 233 1.17 -16.31 -7.94
C GLY A 233 1.99 -17.53 -8.36
N ALA A 234 2.87 -18.02 -7.49
CA ALA A 234 3.67 -19.21 -7.76
C ALA A 234 2.81 -20.48 -7.97
N ARG A 235 1.78 -20.69 -7.15
CA ARG A 235 0.87 -21.83 -7.28
C ARG A 235 0.02 -21.76 -8.53
N PHE A 236 -0.42 -20.56 -8.90
CA PHE A 236 -1.14 -20.31 -10.14
C PHE A 236 -0.27 -20.69 -11.36
N LEU A 237 1.01 -20.29 -11.35
CA LEU A 237 1.96 -20.61 -12.42
C LEU A 237 2.38 -22.09 -12.43
N SER A 238 2.33 -22.77 -11.28
CA SER A 238 2.75 -24.17 -11.14
C SER A 238 1.63 -25.19 -11.29
N GLN A 239 0.52 -24.84 -11.93
CA GLN A 239 -0.59 -25.76 -12.10
C GLN A 239 -0.14 -27.04 -12.82
N ASN A 240 -0.63 -28.18 -12.31
CA ASN A 240 -0.29 -29.52 -12.80
C ASN A 240 1.20 -29.89 -12.69
N GLN A 241 1.99 -29.15 -11.92
CA GLN A 241 3.39 -29.48 -11.64
C GLN A 241 3.52 -30.40 -10.44
N THR A 242 4.63 -31.13 -10.38
CA THR A 242 5.04 -31.85 -9.17
C THR A 242 5.46 -30.85 -8.08
N TYR A 243 5.61 -31.32 -6.85
CA TYR A 243 6.14 -30.50 -5.75
C TYR A 243 7.51 -29.87 -6.10
N LEU A 244 8.41 -30.65 -6.71
CA LEU A 244 9.71 -30.14 -7.16
C LEU A 244 9.56 -29.06 -8.24
N GLY A 245 8.63 -29.26 -9.19
CA GLY A 245 8.34 -28.27 -10.22
C GLY A 245 7.77 -26.97 -9.64
N TYR A 246 6.89 -27.07 -8.65
CA TYR A 246 6.40 -25.92 -7.89
C TYR A 246 7.55 -25.16 -7.20
N GLN A 247 8.46 -25.85 -6.51
CA GLN A 247 9.59 -25.19 -5.85
C GLN A 247 10.49 -24.43 -6.83
N GLN A 248 10.73 -24.99 -8.01
CA GLN A 248 11.50 -24.32 -9.07
C GLN A 248 10.78 -23.08 -9.60
N ILE A 249 9.47 -23.18 -9.85
CA ILE A 249 8.65 -22.05 -10.32
C ILE A 249 8.54 -20.97 -9.26
N LEU A 250 8.35 -21.33 -7.98
CA LEU A 250 8.33 -20.38 -6.87
C LEU A 250 9.63 -19.58 -6.81
N LEU A 251 10.78 -20.27 -6.85
CA LEU A 251 12.07 -19.60 -6.82
C LEU A 251 12.23 -18.64 -8.02
N GLN A 252 11.89 -19.08 -9.23
CA GLN A 252 12.00 -18.25 -10.43
C GLN A 252 11.05 -17.05 -10.38
N TYR A 253 9.78 -17.27 -10.05
CA TYR A 253 8.75 -16.24 -9.94
C TYR A 253 9.13 -15.17 -8.92
N VAL A 254 9.59 -15.57 -7.73
CA VAL A 254 10.03 -14.62 -6.68
C VAL A 254 11.23 -13.80 -7.17
N GLN A 255 12.17 -14.42 -7.89
CA GLN A 255 13.30 -13.68 -8.47
C GLN A 255 12.85 -12.65 -9.50
N ASP A 256 11.97 -13.05 -10.41
CA ASP A 256 11.50 -12.16 -11.49
C ASP A 256 10.61 -11.05 -10.93
N TYR A 257 9.79 -11.34 -9.91
CA TYR A 257 9.02 -10.35 -9.14
C TYR A 257 9.91 -9.21 -8.65
N TYR A 258 10.96 -9.53 -7.90
CA TYR A 258 11.83 -8.53 -7.30
C TYR A 258 12.72 -7.81 -8.32
N GLN A 259 13.06 -8.46 -9.44
CA GLN A 259 13.72 -7.79 -10.56
C GLN A 259 12.80 -6.77 -11.23
N GLN A 260 11.54 -7.13 -11.49
CA GLN A 260 10.56 -6.26 -12.15
C GLN A 260 10.15 -5.08 -11.27
N GLN A 261 9.90 -5.30 -9.98
CA GLN A 261 9.50 -4.25 -9.04
C GLN A 261 10.66 -3.30 -8.67
N GLN A 262 11.86 -3.52 -9.20
CA GLN A 262 13.07 -2.73 -8.91
C GLN A 262 13.40 -2.58 -7.41
N MET A 263 12.84 -3.45 -6.56
CA MET A 263 12.90 -3.37 -5.10
C MET A 263 12.56 -1.97 -4.57
N LEU A 264 11.27 -1.61 -4.62
CA LEU A 264 10.81 -0.33 -4.11
C LEU A 264 11.21 -0.17 -2.63
N GLY A 265 11.97 0.89 -2.35
CA GLY A 265 12.32 1.31 -1.01
C GLY A 265 11.17 2.11 -0.38
N GLY A 266 11.08 2.06 0.94
CA GLY A 266 9.97 2.62 1.70
C GLY A 266 9.47 1.62 2.73
N TRP A 267 8.89 2.13 3.81
CA TRP A 267 8.63 1.33 5.00
C TRP A 267 7.71 0.13 4.78
N THR A 268 6.55 0.33 4.13
CA THR A 268 5.59 -0.73 3.81
C THR A 268 6.20 -1.78 2.89
N ALA A 269 6.88 -1.37 1.82
CA ALA A 269 7.53 -2.29 0.89
C ALA A 269 8.64 -3.12 1.56
N GLU A 270 9.39 -2.54 2.51
CA GLU A 270 10.37 -3.27 3.29
C GLU A 270 9.71 -4.34 4.19
N ALA A 271 8.59 -4.00 4.84
CA ALA A 271 7.80 -4.91 5.66
C ALA A 271 7.28 -6.11 4.84
N GLU A 272 6.61 -5.81 3.73
CA GLU A 272 6.14 -6.80 2.74
C GLU A 272 7.26 -7.77 2.33
N ASN A 273 8.39 -7.22 1.89
CA ASN A 273 9.44 -8.00 1.26
C ASN A 273 10.23 -8.87 2.25
N ILE A 274 10.51 -8.35 3.44
CA ILE A 274 11.20 -9.11 4.50
C ILE A 274 10.28 -10.21 5.04
N GLY A 275 9.02 -9.88 5.33
CA GLY A 275 8.05 -10.85 5.83
C GLY A 275 7.76 -11.96 4.83
N ALA A 276 7.59 -11.63 3.54
CA ALA A 276 7.32 -12.60 2.50
C ALA A 276 8.45 -13.62 2.32
N LEU A 277 9.69 -13.13 2.22
CA LEU A 277 10.86 -14.00 2.11
C LEU A 277 11.05 -14.87 3.36
N ALA A 278 10.80 -14.31 4.54
CA ALA A 278 10.85 -15.09 5.78
C ALA A 278 9.81 -16.22 5.78
N GLY A 279 8.56 -15.94 5.38
CA GLY A 279 7.50 -16.93 5.23
C GLY A 279 7.84 -18.03 4.21
N ILE A 280 8.39 -17.67 3.05
CA ILE A 280 8.83 -18.64 2.03
C ILE A 280 9.94 -19.55 2.58
N LEU A 281 10.91 -18.99 3.31
CA LEU A 281 11.99 -19.76 3.94
C LEU A 281 11.47 -20.65 5.08
N LEU A 282 10.48 -20.18 5.85
CA LEU A 282 9.80 -20.98 6.88
C LEU A 282 9.11 -22.19 6.28
N ASP A 283 8.40 -22.06 5.15
CA ASP A 283 7.80 -23.19 4.44
C ASP A 283 8.81 -24.27 4.01
N SER A 284 10.07 -23.89 3.81
CA SER A 284 11.14 -24.83 3.45
C SER A 284 11.83 -25.50 4.65
N THR A 285 11.65 -24.96 5.86
CA THR A 285 12.42 -25.35 7.06
C THR A 285 11.55 -25.81 8.23
N GLN A 286 10.26 -25.47 8.23
CA GLN A 286 9.32 -25.73 9.31
C GLN A 286 7.97 -26.23 8.77
N ASP A 287 7.15 -26.77 9.66
CA ASP A 287 5.77 -27.14 9.32
C ASP A 287 4.94 -25.87 9.03
N GLY A 288 4.30 -25.85 7.85
CA GLY A 288 3.55 -24.69 7.35
C GLY A 288 2.39 -24.26 8.25
N TYR A 289 1.75 -25.20 8.95
CA TYR A 289 0.64 -24.88 9.85
C TYR A 289 1.16 -24.23 11.14
N VAL A 290 2.22 -24.80 11.72
CA VAL A 290 2.78 -24.34 12.99
C VAL A 290 3.28 -22.89 12.94
N TRP A 291 4.03 -22.52 11.90
CA TRP A 291 4.57 -21.16 11.83
C TRP A 291 3.46 -20.14 11.54
N LYS A 292 2.47 -20.47 10.69
CA LYS A 292 1.34 -19.58 10.38
C LYS A 292 0.45 -19.32 11.60
N GLU A 293 0.18 -20.34 12.42
CA GLU A 293 -0.52 -20.19 13.70
C GLU A 293 0.27 -19.28 14.68
N SER A 294 1.60 -19.39 14.67
CA SER A 294 2.45 -18.51 15.48
C SER A 294 2.38 -17.06 15.02
N VAL A 295 2.28 -16.82 13.70
CA VAL A 295 2.08 -15.48 13.12
C VAL A 295 0.71 -14.91 13.48
N MET A 296 -0.35 -15.72 13.38
CA MET A 296 -1.69 -15.33 13.83
C MET A 296 -1.74 -14.97 15.32
N SER A 297 -0.81 -15.52 16.11
CA SER A 297 -0.64 -15.22 17.54
C SER A 297 0.28 -14.03 17.82
N GLY A 298 0.80 -13.36 16.79
CA GLY A 298 1.63 -12.15 16.91
C GLY A 298 3.13 -12.33 16.69
N MET A 299 3.62 -13.50 16.31
CA MET A 299 5.06 -13.64 16.02
C MET A 299 5.38 -13.15 14.60
N LEU A 300 6.37 -12.26 14.45
CA LEU A 300 6.81 -11.83 13.12
C LEU A 300 7.43 -13.03 12.37
N PRO A 301 7.13 -13.22 11.06
CA PRO A 301 7.76 -14.27 10.26
C PRO A 301 9.30 -14.24 10.33
N VAL A 302 9.89 -13.05 10.33
CA VAL A 302 11.35 -12.88 10.42
C VAL A 302 11.93 -13.33 11.77
N ASP A 303 11.18 -13.13 12.86
CA ASP A 303 11.61 -13.56 14.20
C ASP A 303 11.48 -15.06 14.38
N LEU A 304 10.42 -15.68 13.83
CA LEU A 304 10.26 -17.13 13.81
C LEU A 304 11.41 -17.81 13.05
N LEU A 305 11.83 -17.22 11.93
CA LEU A 305 12.91 -17.75 11.10
C LEU A 305 14.28 -17.57 11.77
N LEU A 306 14.58 -16.38 12.30
CA LEU A 306 15.92 -15.99 12.72
C LEU A 306 16.16 -16.09 14.23
N GLY A 307 15.13 -16.22 15.06
CA GLY A 307 15.24 -16.15 16.53
C GLY A 307 16.15 -17.19 17.19
N ARG A 308 16.46 -18.29 16.48
CA ARG A 308 17.42 -19.33 16.93
C ARG A 308 18.71 -19.37 16.12
N ILE A 309 18.85 -18.50 15.12
CA ILE A 309 20.02 -18.44 14.26
C ILE A 309 21.06 -17.54 14.90
N LYS A 310 22.28 -18.07 15.09
CA LYS A 310 23.38 -17.27 15.60
C LYS A 310 23.79 -16.23 14.55
N PRO A 311 23.84 -14.93 14.88
CA PRO A 311 24.33 -13.90 13.98
C PRO A 311 25.76 -14.17 13.50
N ILE A 312 25.98 -14.04 12.20
CA ILE A 312 27.28 -14.12 11.55
C ILE A 312 27.54 -12.76 10.91
N THR A 313 28.65 -12.12 11.27
CA THR A 313 29.04 -10.85 10.65
C THR A 313 29.34 -11.08 9.16
N PRO A 314 28.59 -10.44 8.25
CA PRO A 314 28.81 -10.59 6.81
C PRO A 314 30.14 -9.94 6.41
N PRO A 315 30.80 -10.43 5.35
CA PRO A 315 31.93 -9.73 4.77
C PRO A 315 31.45 -8.36 4.28
N VAL A 316 31.93 -7.29 4.91
CA VAL A 316 31.64 -5.92 4.48
C VAL A 316 32.45 -5.66 3.22
N GLY A 317 32.00 -6.17 2.08
CA GLY A 317 32.47 -5.71 0.78
C GLY A 317 32.17 -4.21 0.65
N GLN A 318 32.94 -3.51 -0.19
CA GLN A 318 32.62 -2.14 -0.59
C GLN A 318 31.30 -2.14 -1.40
N ASN A 319 30.15 -2.27 -0.72
CA ASN A 319 28.80 -2.14 -1.27
C ASN A 319 28.49 -0.65 -1.59
N SER A 320 29.51 0.10 -2.01
CA SER A 320 29.43 1.53 -2.30
C SER A 320 28.37 1.84 -3.34
N ALA A 321 28.16 0.98 -4.34
CA ALA A 321 27.14 1.16 -5.37
C ALA A 321 25.70 1.04 -4.82
N GLN A 322 25.42 0.01 -4.00
CA GLN A 322 24.09 -0.14 -3.37
C GLN A 322 23.83 0.96 -2.35
N LYS A 323 24.84 1.28 -1.53
CA LYS A 323 24.75 2.37 -0.55
C LYS A 323 24.52 3.70 -1.27
N LYS A 324 25.21 3.95 -2.38
CA LYS A 324 25.00 5.14 -3.22
C LYS A 324 23.60 5.17 -3.84
N ARG A 325 23.13 4.07 -4.42
CA ARG A 325 21.75 4.00 -4.96
C ARG A 325 20.72 4.30 -3.88
N LEU A 326 20.90 3.76 -2.68
CA LEU A 326 20.03 4.06 -1.54
C LEU A 326 20.13 5.54 -1.13
N GLN A 327 21.33 6.12 -1.11
CA GLN A 327 21.51 7.56 -0.84
C GLN A 327 20.80 8.43 -1.88
N ASP A 328 20.92 8.07 -3.16
CA ASP A 328 20.25 8.78 -4.26
C ASP A 328 18.72 8.65 -4.14
N MET A 329 18.21 7.46 -3.79
CA MET A 329 16.77 7.24 -3.54
C MET A 329 16.25 8.02 -2.33
N LEU A 330 17.06 8.18 -1.28
CA LEU A 330 16.68 8.85 -0.04
C LEU A 330 17.20 10.30 0.02
N ALA A 331 17.50 10.92 -1.13
CA ALA A 331 18.00 12.29 -1.19
C ALA A 331 17.01 13.32 -0.61
N TYR A 332 15.72 12.98 -0.52
CA TYR A 332 14.66 13.79 0.09
C TYR A 332 14.69 13.78 1.63
N TYR A 333 15.42 12.86 2.27
CA TYR A 333 15.42 12.70 3.73
C TYR A 333 15.74 13.99 4.49
N PRO A 334 16.80 14.76 4.17
CA PRO A 334 17.13 15.95 4.93
C PRO A 334 16.00 17.01 4.92
N SER A 335 15.44 17.28 3.74
CA SER A 335 14.37 18.28 3.57
C SER A 335 13.08 17.82 4.26
N THR A 336 12.77 16.52 4.19
CA THR A 336 11.61 15.91 4.84
C THR A 336 11.74 15.90 6.36
N ASP A 337 12.90 15.49 6.88
CA ASP A 337 13.20 15.47 8.31
C ASP A 337 13.09 16.89 8.91
N GLN A 338 13.60 17.91 8.19
CA GLN A 338 13.46 19.31 8.60
C GLN A 338 12.00 19.76 8.66
N LYS A 339 11.15 19.38 7.68
CA LYS A 339 9.73 19.73 7.65
C LYS A 339 8.95 19.04 8.78
N LEU A 340 9.21 17.76 9.06
CA LEU A 340 8.64 17.04 10.20
C LEU A 340 9.08 17.64 11.53
N ALA A 341 10.36 17.96 11.68
CA ALA A 341 10.88 18.61 12.87
C ALA A 341 10.23 19.98 13.09
N GLN A 342 9.92 20.72 12.02
CA GLN A 342 9.21 22.00 12.11
C GLN A 342 7.75 21.80 12.52
N LEU A 343 7.03 20.86 11.90
CA LEU A 343 5.67 20.49 12.30
C LEU A 343 5.61 20.18 13.80
N LEU A 344 6.50 19.31 14.29
CA LEU A 344 6.56 18.92 15.70
C LEU A 344 6.89 20.09 16.63
N ARG A 345 7.74 21.03 16.22
CA ARG A 345 7.98 22.25 16.99
C ARG A 345 6.73 23.12 17.07
N ASP A 346 6.06 23.35 15.96
CA ASP A 346 4.91 24.25 15.89
C ASP A 346 3.71 23.70 16.66
N VAL A 347 3.44 22.39 16.56
CA VAL A 347 2.37 21.75 17.35
C VAL A 347 2.69 21.64 18.84
N GLN A 348 3.94 21.84 19.27
CA GLN A 348 4.35 21.84 20.67
C GLN A 348 4.49 23.26 21.26
N ASP A 349 4.65 24.29 20.44
CA ASP A 349 4.73 25.68 20.90
C ASP A 349 3.32 26.21 21.27
N PRO A 350 3.03 26.57 22.54
CA PRO A 350 1.73 27.11 22.92
C PRO A 350 1.42 28.47 22.27
N LYS A 351 2.43 29.18 21.74
CA LYS A 351 2.25 30.47 21.04
C LYS A 351 1.77 30.32 19.61
N VAL A 352 1.93 29.14 19.01
CA VAL A 352 1.42 28.85 17.67
C VAL A 352 -0.04 28.41 17.80
N PRO A 353 -1.01 29.15 17.22
CA PRO A 353 -2.40 28.72 17.21
C PRO A 353 -2.56 27.44 16.38
N LEU A 354 -3.55 26.61 16.73
CA LEU A 354 -3.90 25.42 15.94
C LEU A 354 -5.28 25.57 15.33
N LEU A 355 -5.41 25.24 14.05
CA LEU A 355 -6.70 24.89 13.46
C LEU A 355 -6.93 23.38 13.70
N VAL A 356 -8.06 23.05 14.33
CA VAL A 356 -8.48 21.69 14.65
C VAL A 356 -9.64 21.32 13.73
N MET A 357 -9.42 20.33 12.87
CA MET A 357 -10.40 19.83 11.91
C MET A 357 -10.79 18.40 12.27
N PRO A 358 -11.99 17.91 11.91
CA PRO A 358 -12.28 16.48 11.88
C PRO A 358 -11.19 15.73 11.09
N SER A 359 -10.91 14.49 11.47
CA SER A 359 -9.92 13.66 10.78
C SER A 359 -10.16 13.64 9.27
N VAL A 360 -9.09 13.82 8.50
CA VAL A 360 -9.11 13.86 7.03
C VAL A 360 -8.39 12.68 6.38
N SER A 361 -8.10 11.62 7.15
CA SER A 361 -7.43 10.40 6.69
C SER A 361 -8.11 9.75 5.48
N ASP A 362 -9.44 9.80 5.42
CA ASP A 362 -10.24 8.97 4.51
C ASP A 362 -10.48 9.61 3.12
N SER A 363 -10.03 10.83 2.88
CA SER A 363 -10.35 11.60 1.65
C SER A 363 -9.16 12.37 1.06
N SER A 364 -7.98 11.76 1.05
CA SER A 364 -6.74 12.44 0.69
C SER A 364 -6.08 11.93 -0.60
N SER A 365 -5.48 12.87 -1.33
CA SER A 365 -4.46 12.58 -2.34
C SER A 365 -3.14 13.24 -1.93
N PHE A 366 -2.02 12.72 -2.42
CA PHE A 366 -0.70 13.25 -2.09
C PHE A 366 -0.05 13.88 -3.32
N MET A 367 0.65 14.99 -3.09
CA MET A 367 1.49 15.64 -4.07
C MET A 367 2.82 16.05 -3.45
N ASP A 368 3.93 15.80 -4.15
CA ASP A 368 5.25 16.22 -3.68
C ASP A 368 5.38 17.74 -3.63
N VAL A 369 6.02 18.25 -2.58
CA VAL A 369 6.18 19.68 -2.31
C VAL A 369 7.65 20.04 -2.32
N GLY A 370 8.14 20.51 -3.46
CA GLY A 370 9.55 20.82 -3.66
C GLY A 370 10.44 19.59 -3.51
N GLU A 371 11.38 19.62 -2.56
CA GLU A 371 12.29 18.50 -2.25
C GLU A 371 11.76 17.59 -1.12
N VAL A 372 10.57 17.88 -0.58
CA VAL A 372 9.94 17.06 0.47
C VAL A 372 9.12 15.97 -0.18
N ARG A 373 9.34 14.72 0.26
CA ARG A 373 8.54 13.60 -0.19
C ARG A 373 7.16 13.65 0.48
N SER A 374 6.11 13.61 -0.34
CA SER A 374 4.76 13.51 0.17
C SER A 374 4.45 12.11 0.71
N GLY A 375 3.55 12.03 1.68
CA GLY A 375 3.07 10.77 2.22
C GLY A 375 2.78 10.82 3.72
N PHE A 376 2.62 9.62 4.24
CA PHE A 376 2.38 9.33 5.65
C PHE A 376 3.71 9.23 6.41
N TYR A 377 3.74 9.75 7.63
CA TYR A 377 4.88 9.65 8.53
C TYR A 377 4.43 9.37 9.96
N VAL A 378 5.12 8.48 10.67
CA VAL A 378 4.86 8.24 12.09
C VAL A 378 5.77 9.12 12.92
N VAL A 379 5.18 9.95 13.78
CA VAL A 379 5.91 10.94 14.57
C VAL A 379 5.55 10.85 16.05
N PRO A 380 6.48 11.19 16.97
CA PRO A 380 6.17 11.28 18.38
C PRO A 380 5.38 12.56 18.71
N TYR A 381 4.31 12.43 19.48
CA TYR A 381 3.51 13.53 20.01
C TYR A 381 3.00 13.20 21.41
N GLN A 382 3.30 14.07 22.40
CA GLN A 382 2.84 13.92 23.80
C GLN A 382 3.04 12.51 24.38
N GLU A 383 4.26 11.96 24.26
CA GLU A 383 4.64 10.61 24.73
C GLU A 383 4.05 9.42 23.94
N GLU A 384 3.13 9.67 23.01
CA GLU A 384 2.59 8.66 22.09
C GLU A 384 3.18 8.80 20.68
N MET A 385 2.94 7.79 19.84
CA MET A 385 3.17 7.89 18.40
C MET A 385 1.86 8.24 17.70
N THR A 386 1.93 9.09 16.69
CA THR A 386 0.79 9.50 15.88
C THR A 386 1.15 9.68 14.41
N GLN A 387 0.15 9.93 13.58
CA GLN A 387 0.29 10.07 12.14
C GLN A 387 0.48 11.55 11.75
N ALA A 388 1.49 11.82 10.94
CA ALA A 388 1.68 13.10 10.25
C ALA A 388 1.53 12.90 8.74
N TYR A 389 1.10 13.97 8.06
CA TYR A 389 0.94 14.00 6.62
C TYR A 389 1.74 15.16 6.04
N LEU A 390 2.54 14.87 5.02
CA LEU A 390 3.21 15.90 4.23
C LEU A 390 2.72 15.79 2.78
N GLY A 391 2.50 16.92 2.11
CA GLY A 391 2.07 16.86 0.71
C GLY A 391 0.59 16.49 0.51
N MET A 392 -0.18 16.37 1.59
CA MET A 392 -1.58 15.96 1.50
C MET A 392 -2.43 17.08 0.89
N SER A 393 -3.34 16.71 -0.01
CA SER A 393 -4.34 17.56 -0.61
C SER A 393 -5.71 17.14 -0.08
N VAL A 394 -6.32 18.02 0.71
CA VAL A 394 -7.63 17.84 1.32
C VAL A 394 -8.47 19.10 1.17
N GLN A 395 -9.75 18.90 0.85
CA GLN A 395 -10.75 19.95 0.91
C GLN A 395 -11.67 19.72 2.11
N PHE A 396 -11.74 20.71 3.01
CA PHE A 396 -12.66 20.73 4.12
C PHE A 396 -13.53 21.99 4.04
N SER A 397 -14.83 21.82 3.78
CA SER A 397 -15.73 22.95 3.50
C SER A 397 -15.17 23.82 2.35
N ASN A 398 -14.96 25.12 2.58
CA ASN A 398 -14.35 26.05 1.63
C ASN A 398 -12.84 26.24 1.84
N LEU A 399 -12.19 25.41 2.67
CA LEU A 399 -10.75 25.40 2.86
C LEU A 399 -10.13 24.30 2.02
N ASN A 400 -9.09 24.65 1.28
CA ASN A 400 -8.23 23.70 0.60
C ASN A 400 -6.85 23.74 1.25
N VAL A 401 -6.40 22.59 1.76
CA VAL A 401 -5.05 22.40 2.28
C VAL A 401 -4.35 21.47 1.30
N SER A 402 -3.29 21.96 0.67
CA SER A 402 -2.56 21.26 -0.37
C SER A 402 -1.08 21.45 -0.14
N GLY A 403 -0.44 20.46 0.48
CA GLY A 403 1.01 20.45 0.70
C GLY A 403 1.46 20.83 2.11
N SER A 404 0.62 21.49 2.90
CA SER A 404 0.98 21.86 4.26
C SER A 404 1.04 20.65 5.21
N PRO A 405 1.99 20.63 6.16
CA PRO A 405 2.09 19.55 7.14
C PRO A 405 0.89 19.51 8.06
N LEU A 406 0.36 18.31 8.25
CA LEU A 406 -0.77 18.03 9.13
C LEU A 406 -0.36 16.97 10.15
N LEU A 407 -0.99 17.02 11.32
CA LEU A 407 -0.78 16.04 12.38
C LEU A 407 -2.12 15.51 12.85
N ASP A 408 -2.36 14.22 12.71
CA ASP A 408 -3.47 13.59 13.40
C ASP A 408 -3.16 13.40 14.86
N VAL A 409 -4.17 13.59 15.69
CA VAL A 409 -4.10 13.32 17.11
C VAL A 409 -5.29 12.47 17.54
N PRO A 410 -5.07 11.43 18.35
CA PRO A 410 -6.16 10.64 18.89
C PRO A 410 -7.00 11.50 19.86
N LEU A 411 -8.31 11.22 19.88
CA LEU A 411 -9.30 11.54 20.92
C LEU A 411 -8.75 12.35 22.11
N GLN A 412 -8.76 13.67 21.96
CA GLN A 412 -8.64 14.59 23.07
C GLN A 412 -9.66 15.70 22.86
N ASN A 413 -10.24 16.18 23.96
CA ASN A 413 -11.26 17.24 24.04
C ASN A 413 -10.72 18.62 23.59
N TYR A 414 -10.06 18.71 22.44
CA TYR A 414 -9.63 19.97 21.83
C TYR A 414 -10.87 20.80 21.48
N CYS A 415 -11.86 20.16 20.85
CA CYS A 415 -13.07 20.78 20.33
C CYS A 415 -14.27 19.86 20.55
N GLU A 416 -15.36 20.42 21.09
CA GLU A 416 -16.61 19.69 21.30
C GLU A 416 -17.17 19.17 19.95
N GLY A 417 -17.50 17.88 19.90
CA GLY A 417 -18.05 17.24 18.70
C GLY A 417 -17.02 16.73 17.68
N ILE A 418 -15.72 16.89 17.92
CA ILE A 418 -14.66 16.29 17.09
C ILE A 418 -14.12 15.05 17.82
N GLU A 419 -14.42 13.86 17.30
CA GLU A 419 -13.98 12.58 17.89
C GLU A 419 -12.53 12.25 17.51
N ALA A 420 -12.11 12.53 16.29
CA ALA A 420 -10.72 12.42 15.84
C ALA A 420 -10.34 13.70 15.10
N ALA A 421 -9.14 14.21 15.37
CA ALA A 421 -8.75 15.53 14.91
C ALA A 421 -7.47 15.52 14.07
N THR A 422 -7.50 16.28 12.98
CA THR A 422 -6.32 16.69 12.24
C THR A 422 -5.97 18.12 12.62
N LEU A 423 -4.73 18.32 13.06
CA LEU A 423 -4.18 19.60 13.48
C LEU A 423 -3.40 20.24 12.34
N LEU A 424 -3.69 21.52 12.10
CA LEU A 424 -2.92 22.40 11.23
C LEU A 424 -2.31 23.54 12.08
N PRO A 425 -0.98 23.56 12.28
CA PRO A 425 -0.34 24.67 12.98
C PRO A 425 -0.35 25.95 12.16
N LEU A 426 -0.87 27.03 12.74
CA LEU A 426 -0.99 28.33 12.09
C LEU A 426 0.26 29.19 12.36
N GLY A 427 1.42 28.67 11.98
CA GLY A 427 2.73 29.35 12.06
C GLY A 427 2.98 30.38 10.96
N PHE A 428 1.97 30.67 10.14
CA PHE A 428 2.01 31.56 8.98
C PHE A 428 0.90 32.63 9.09
N THR A 429 0.84 33.55 8.13
CA THR A 429 -0.09 34.68 8.19
C THR A 429 -1.49 34.24 7.78
N PHE A 430 -2.50 34.64 8.55
CA PHE A 430 -3.91 34.45 8.21
C PHE A 430 -4.74 35.65 8.69
N GLN A 431 -5.93 35.82 8.12
CA GLN A 431 -6.86 36.86 8.53
C GLN A 431 -8.04 36.25 9.29
N ARG A 432 -8.57 37.01 10.25
CA ARG A 432 -9.77 36.63 11.01
C ARG A 432 -10.88 37.64 10.76
N GLU A 433 -11.99 37.16 10.22
CA GLU A 433 -13.19 37.94 9.93
C GLU A 433 -14.36 37.38 10.75
N GLY A 434 -14.50 37.85 11.99
CA GLY A 434 -15.50 37.35 12.93
C GLY A 434 -15.29 35.87 13.27
N GLN A 435 -16.18 35.01 12.77
CA GLN A 435 -16.12 33.55 12.93
C GLN A 435 -15.39 32.83 11.80
N TYR A 436 -14.79 33.57 10.86
CA TYR A 436 -14.08 32.98 9.73
C TYR A 436 -12.57 33.20 9.85
N LEU A 437 -11.80 32.16 9.53
CA LEU A 437 -10.40 32.30 9.14
C LEU A 437 -10.32 32.35 7.61
N VAL A 438 -9.50 33.26 7.10
CA VAL A 438 -9.24 33.44 5.67
C VAL A 438 -7.76 33.21 5.42
N PHE A 439 -7.48 32.30 4.51
CA PHE A 439 -6.13 31.87 4.13
C PHE A 439 -5.86 32.21 2.68
N ASN A 440 -4.69 32.80 2.43
CA ASN A 440 -4.21 33.19 1.11
C ASN A 440 -2.74 32.77 0.93
N GLU A 441 -2.41 31.55 1.36
CA GLU A 441 -1.07 30.98 1.24
C GLU A 441 -1.03 29.97 0.07
N PRO A 442 0.15 29.71 -0.53
CA PRO A 442 0.26 28.76 -1.63
C PRO A 442 -0.23 27.35 -1.29
N GLU A 443 0.06 26.87 -0.08
CA GLU A 443 -0.31 25.53 0.38
C GLU A 443 -1.67 25.49 1.09
N ILE A 444 -2.26 26.64 1.42
CA ILE A 444 -3.51 26.74 2.20
C ILE A 444 -4.31 27.95 1.70
N HIS A 445 -5.46 27.69 1.08
CA HIS A 445 -6.29 28.76 0.54
C HIS A 445 -7.77 28.53 0.80
N GLY A 446 -8.50 29.64 0.95
CA GLY A 446 -9.93 29.63 1.14
C GLY A 446 -10.35 30.07 2.53
N THR A 447 -11.55 29.66 2.95
CA THR A 447 -12.15 30.13 4.20
C THR A 447 -12.74 28.98 5.01
N ILE A 448 -12.68 29.11 6.33
CA ILE A 448 -13.27 28.14 7.23
C ILE A 448 -13.92 28.84 8.41
N ARG A 449 -15.11 28.35 8.78
CA ARG A 449 -15.82 28.82 9.96
C ARG A 449 -15.25 28.12 11.19
N VAL A 450 -14.94 28.88 12.23
CA VAL A 450 -14.32 28.36 13.45
C VAL A 450 -14.95 28.94 14.72
N SER A 451 -15.00 28.15 15.78
CA SER A 451 -15.09 28.66 17.14
C SER A 451 -13.69 28.78 17.72
N ALA A 452 -13.42 29.82 18.51
CA ALA A 452 -12.12 30.00 19.13
C ALA A 452 -12.20 29.65 20.62
N SER A 453 -11.28 28.81 21.08
CA SER A 453 -11.10 28.48 22.49
C SER A 453 -9.63 28.68 22.88
N VAL A 454 -9.39 28.77 24.19
CA VAL A 454 -8.03 28.78 24.73
C VAL A 454 -7.91 27.59 25.67
N VAL A 455 -7.00 26.67 25.35
CA VAL A 455 -6.72 25.46 26.13
C VAL A 455 -5.25 25.49 26.49
N GLU A 456 -4.94 25.40 27.79
CA GLU A 456 -3.56 25.38 28.30
C GLU A 456 -2.68 26.55 27.79
N GLY A 457 -3.28 27.73 27.59
CA GLY A 457 -2.59 28.92 27.10
C GLY A 457 -2.37 28.98 25.59
N ARG A 458 -2.81 27.96 24.85
CA ARG A 458 -2.81 27.90 23.39
C ARG A 458 -4.17 28.32 22.83
N THR A 459 -4.15 29.08 21.73
CA THR A 459 -5.38 29.37 20.97
C THR A 459 -5.70 28.21 20.04
N LEU A 460 -6.91 27.67 20.17
CA LEU A 460 -7.46 26.66 19.26
C LEU A 460 -8.58 27.29 18.44
N TYR A 461 -8.55 27.01 17.15
CA TYR A 461 -9.64 27.30 16.22
C TYR A 461 -10.30 25.98 15.85
N CYS A 462 -11.47 25.73 16.41
CA CYS A 462 -12.24 24.52 16.17
C CYS A 462 -13.09 24.69 14.92
N ALA A 463 -12.84 23.89 13.89
CA ALA A 463 -13.62 23.90 12.66
C ALA A 463 -15.10 23.60 12.95
N MET A 464 -15.99 24.40 12.38
CA MET A 464 -17.43 24.20 12.42
C MET A 464 -17.92 23.82 11.03
N ASN A 465 -18.73 22.76 10.95
CA ASN A 465 -19.43 22.39 9.71
C ASN A 465 -20.44 23.46 9.28
#